data_AF-A0A3Q2C7S5-F1
#
_entry.id   AF-A0A3Q2C7S5-F1
#
_cell.length_a   1.000
_cell.length_b   1.000
_cell.length_c   1.000
_cell.angle_alpha   90.00
_cell.angle_beta   90.00
_cell.angle_gamma   90.00
#
_symmetry.space_group_name_H-M   'P 1'
#
loop_
_entity.id
_entity.type
_entity.pdbx_description
1 polymer ?
#
loop_
_entity_poly.entity_id
_entity_poly.type
_entity_poly.pdbx_seq_one_letter_code
_entity_poly.pdbx_strand_id
1 'polypeptide(L)'
;MTSCNHRRKCSVQGCMEKGDIFHILPKDLKTRQAWIIFVHQRIPAKFYPQMFMCSKHFTKDSFQNLRHFKAGFAKLLLLKRGAVPTVSPSQTQAVL
;
A
#
# COMPACT_ATOMS: atom_id res chain seq x y z
N MET A 1 -6.99 8.45 31.46
CA MET A 1 -7.01 7.34 30.48
C MET A 1 -6.38 7.83 29.19
N THR A 2 -5.05 7.73 29.06
CA THR A 2 -4.33 8.10 27.83
C THR A 2 -4.59 7.03 26.77
N SER A 3 -5.45 7.35 25.80
CA SER A 3 -5.67 6.50 24.63
C SER A 3 -4.38 6.43 23.82
N CYS A 4 -3.69 5.27 23.87
CA CYS A 4 -2.55 5.00 23.01
C CYS A 4 -3.04 4.92 21.56
N ASN A 5 -2.95 6.05 20.86
CA ASN A 5 -3.20 6.20 19.43
C ASN A 5 -2.23 5.31 18.64
N HIS A 6 -2.54 4.02 18.49
CA HIS A 6 -1.86 3.12 17.55
C HIS A 6 -2.20 3.57 16.13
N ARG A 7 -1.57 4.64 15.65
CA ARG A 7 -1.69 5.05 14.25
C ARG A 7 -1.14 3.91 13.38
N ARG A 8 -1.98 3.41 12.46
CA ARG A 8 -1.56 2.45 11.43
C ARG A 8 -0.34 3.00 10.71
N LYS A 9 0.70 2.17 10.56
CA LYS A 9 1.95 2.51 9.86
C LYS A 9 2.01 1.75 8.54
N CYS A 10 2.56 2.39 7.50
CA CYS A 10 2.87 1.71 6.25
C CYS A 10 3.98 0.67 6.49
N SER A 11 3.81 -0.52 5.93
CA SER A 11 4.78 -1.61 6.06
C SER A 11 6.00 -1.46 5.14
N VAL A 12 5.95 -0.54 4.17
CA VAL A 12 7.10 -0.28 3.29
C VAL A 12 8.20 0.43 4.08
N GLN A 13 9.40 -0.15 4.09
CA GLN A 13 10.55 0.40 4.81
C GLN A 13 10.86 1.83 4.35
N GLY A 14 11.08 2.74 5.30
CA GLY A 14 11.35 4.15 5.04
C GLY A 14 10.14 4.99 4.65
N CYS A 15 8.95 4.40 4.55
CA CYS A 15 7.72 5.18 4.33
C CYS A 15 7.33 5.94 5.61
N MET A 16 7.30 7.27 5.53
CA MET A 16 6.95 8.16 6.64
C MET A 16 5.49 8.63 6.62
N GLU A 17 4.65 8.00 5.81
CA GLU A 17 3.27 8.44 5.59
C GLU A 17 2.40 8.31 6.85
N LYS A 18 1.72 9.41 7.22
CA LYS A 18 0.93 9.55 8.44
C LYS A 18 -0.46 10.09 8.11
N GLY A 19 -1.31 9.28 7.49
CA GLY A 19 -2.73 9.65 7.32
C GLY A 19 -3.35 9.27 5.99
N ASP A 20 -2.59 8.73 5.05
CA ASP A 20 -3.15 8.24 3.79
C ASP A 20 -4.10 7.05 3.96
N ILE A 21 -4.84 6.78 2.89
CA ILE A 21 -5.61 5.56 2.73
C ILE A 21 -4.65 4.37 2.67
N PHE A 22 -4.82 3.49 3.66
CA PHE A 22 -4.13 2.22 3.77
C PHE A 22 -4.94 1.09 3.15
N HIS A 23 -4.24 0.25 2.39
CA HIS A 23 -4.75 -0.98 1.81
C HIS A 23 -4.22 -2.17 2.59
N ILE A 24 -5.06 -3.21 2.70
CA ILE A 24 -4.69 -4.50 3.29
C ILE A 24 -4.27 -5.47 2.18
N LEU A 25 -3.61 -6.56 2.57
CA LEU A 25 -3.23 -7.61 1.63
C LEU A 25 -4.43 -8.13 0.84
N PRO A 26 -4.28 -8.33 -0.48
CA PRO A 26 -5.31 -8.93 -1.30
C PRO A 26 -5.56 -10.40 -0.89
N LYS A 27 -6.77 -10.88 -1.19
CA LYS A 27 -7.14 -12.29 -1.00
C LYS A 27 -6.43 -13.22 -1.98
N ASP A 28 -6.21 -12.74 -3.20
CA ASP A 28 -5.49 -13.47 -4.24
C ASP A 28 -4.04 -13.73 -3.85
N LEU A 29 -3.61 -14.99 -3.92
CA LEU A 29 -2.30 -15.43 -3.42
C LEU A 29 -1.14 -14.86 -4.22
N LYS A 30 -1.27 -14.79 -5.55
CA LYS A 30 -0.20 -14.28 -6.44
C LYS A 30 0.04 -12.79 -6.19
N THR A 31 -1.04 -12.01 -6.16
CA THR A 31 -0.99 -10.57 -5.86
C THR A 31 -0.46 -10.34 -4.44
N ARG A 32 -0.90 -11.15 -3.47
CA ARG A 32 -0.40 -11.08 -2.09
C ARG A 32 1.10 -11.33 -2.01
N GLN A 33 1.60 -12.36 -2.70
CA GLN A 33 3.03 -12.66 -2.76
C GLN A 33 3.82 -11.50 -3.38
N ALA A 34 3.32 -10.88 -4.45
CA ALA A 34 3.97 -9.71 -5.04
C ALA A 34 4.10 -8.54 -4.05
N TRP A 35 3.08 -8.28 -3.23
CA TRP A 35 3.16 -7.25 -2.18
C TRP A 35 4.19 -7.58 -1.10
N ILE A 36 4.26 -8.86 -0.71
CA ILE A 36 5.24 -9.34 0.29
C ILE A 36 6.65 -9.18 -0.23
N ILE A 37 6.90 -9.60 -1.47
CA ILE A 37 8.19 -9.46 -2.14
C ILE A 37 8.55 -7.97 -2.26
N PHE A 38 7.61 -7.11 -2.61
CA PHE A 38 7.87 -5.67 -2.68
C PHE A 38 8.33 -5.08 -1.33
N VAL A 39 7.72 -5.51 -0.22
CA VAL A 39 8.06 -4.99 1.11
C VAL A 39 9.36 -5.59 1.66
N HIS A 40 9.53 -6.91 1.53
CA HIS A 40 10.61 -7.64 2.19
C HIS A 40 11.78 -7.97 1.26
N GLN A 41 11.66 -7.70 -0.04
CA GLN A 41 12.57 -8.11 -1.12
C GLN A 41 12.77 -9.63 -1.22
N ARG A 42 11.97 -10.40 -0.48
CA ARG A 42 11.98 -11.87 -0.41
C ARG A 42 10.65 -12.38 0.13
N ILE A 43 10.42 -13.68 0.02
CA ILE A 43 9.32 -14.36 0.71
C ILE A 43 9.83 -14.84 2.08
N PRO A 44 9.32 -14.31 3.21
CA PRO A 44 9.76 -14.75 4.53
C PRO A 44 9.20 -16.14 4.88
N ALA A 45 9.98 -16.96 5.58
CA ALA A 45 9.56 -18.30 6.02
C ALA A 45 8.40 -18.28 7.04
N LYS A 46 8.26 -17.19 7.79
CA LYS A 46 7.13 -16.90 8.67
C LYS A 46 6.55 -15.56 8.27
N PHE A 47 5.26 -15.53 7.95
CA PHE A 47 4.56 -14.33 7.51
C PHE A 47 3.53 -13.87 8.53
N TYR A 48 3.57 -12.60 8.91
CA TYR A 48 2.57 -11.99 9.78
C TYR A 48 1.42 -11.44 8.94
N PRO A 49 0.17 -11.85 9.20
CA PRO A 49 -0.97 -11.58 8.31
C PRO A 49 -1.40 -10.11 8.24
N GLN A 50 -0.85 -9.25 9.10
CA GLN A 50 -1.31 -7.87 9.29
C GLN A 50 -0.32 -6.88 8.68
N MET A 51 -0.46 -6.62 7.39
CA MET A 51 0.36 -5.68 6.63
C MET A 51 -0.53 -4.59 6.02
N PHE A 52 -0.12 -3.34 6.16
CA PHE A 52 -0.81 -2.18 5.61
C PHE A 52 0.10 -1.42 4.65
N MET A 53 -0.45 -1.00 3.52
CA MET A 53 0.31 -0.24 2.53
C MET A 53 -0.44 1.03 2.15
N CYS A 54 0.20 2.19 2.26
CA CYS A 54 -0.44 3.43 1.85
C CYS A 54 -0.55 3.53 0.32
N SER A 55 -1.51 4.35 -0.13
CA SER A 55 -1.82 4.51 -1.55
C SER A 55 -0.65 5.05 -2.40
N LYS A 56 0.36 5.69 -1.79
CA LYS A 56 1.54 6.22 -2.48
C LYS A 56 2.41 5.16 -3.16
N HIS A 57 2.29 3.90 -2.76
CA HIS A 57 3.06 2.79 -3.34
C HIS A 57 2.44 2.22 -4.62
N PHE A 58 1.30 2.75 -5.04
CA PHE A 58 0.58 2.35 -6.25
C PHE A 58 0.52 3.49 -7.25
N THR A 59 0.67 3.16 -8.53
CA THR A 59 0.48 4.10 -9.62
C THR A 59 -0.99 4.50 -9.78
N LYS A 60 -1.26 5.63 -10.44
CA LYS A 60 -2.62 6.17 -10.61
C LYS A 60 -3.57 5.20 -11.33
N ASP A 61 -3.05 4.41 -12.25
CA ASP A 61 -3.78 3.40 -13.02
C ASP A 61 -4.09 2.11 -12.24
N SER A 62 -3.46 1.91 -11.08
CA SER A 62 -3.77 0.80 -10.15
C SER A 62 -5.14 0.95 -9.48
N PHE A 63 -5.75 2.14 -9.53
CA PHE A 63 -7.00 2.43 -8.83
C PHE A 63 -8.21 2.31 -9.75
N GLN A 64 -9.29 1.66 -9.28
CA GLN A 64 -10.52 1.50 -10.05
C GLN A 64 -11.41 2.76 -10.03
N ASN A 65 -11.32 3.56 -8.98
CA ASN A 65 -12.24 4.68 -8.73
C ASN A 65 -11.53 6.02 -8.44
N LEU A 66 -10.28 6.20 -8.90
CA LEU A 66 -9.47 7.39 -8.59
C LEU A 66 -10.18 8.71 -8.90
N ARG A 67 -10.87 8.79 -10.05
CA ARG A 67 -11.60 10.00 -10.46
C ARG A 67 -12.75 10.31 -9.50
N HIS A 68 -13.59 9.32 -9.19
CA HIS A 68 -14.70 9.45 -8.24
C HIS A 68 -14.22 9.79 -6.83
N PHE A 69 -13.13 9.16 -6.38
CA PHE A 69 -12.53 9.44 -5.08
C PHE A 69 -12.03 10.89 -4.98
N LYS A 70 -11.28 11.37 -5.99
CA LYS A 70 -10.76 12.75 -6.03
C LYS A 70 -11.86 13.82 -6.11
N ALA A 71 -12.96 13.50 -6.78
CA ALA A 71 -14.12 14.38 -6.88
C ALA A 71 -15.04 14.33 -5.64
N GLY A 72 -14.68 13.57 -4.59
CA GLY A 72 -15.45 13.48 -3.35
C GLY A 72 -16.66 12.54 -3.42
N PHE A 73 -16.91 11.88 -4.56
CA PHE A 73 -18.03 10.93 -4.73
C PHE A 73 -17.76 9.55 -4.12
N ALA A 74 -16.53 9.25 -3.72
CA ALA A 74 -16.20 8.02 -3.00
C ALA A 74 -15.35 8.33 -1.76
N LYS A 75 -15.74 7.75 -0.61
CA LYS A 75 -14.99 7.87 0.65
C LYS A 75 -13.75 6.97 0.72
N LEU A 76 -13.72 5.92 -0.09
CA LEU A 76 -12.62 4.94 -0.14
C LEU A 76 -11.99 4.93 -1.53
N LEU A 77 -10.66 4.93 -1.56
CA LEU A 77 -9.89 4.69 -2.76
C LEU A 77 -9.67 3.17 -2.90
N LEU A 78 -10.06 2.60 -4.04
CA LEU A 78 -10.08 1.17 -4.26
C LEU A 78 -9.04 0.77 -5.31
N LEU A 79 -8.30 -0.29 -5.01
CA LEU A 79 -7.37 -0.92 -5.96
C LEU A 79 -8.12 -1.83 -6.93
N LYS A 80 -7.67 -1.87 -8.18
CA LYS A 80 -8.10 -2.89 -9.15
C LYS A 80 -7.68 -4.27 -8.66
N ARG A 81 -8.42 -5.30 -9.10
CA ARG A 81 -8.02 -6.70 -8.89
C ARG A 81 -6.63 -6.92 -9.50
N GLY A 82 -5.73 -7.52 -8.74
CA GLY A 82 -4.37 -7.82 -9.19
C GLY A 82 -3.40 -6.63 -9.15
N ALA A 83 -3.82 -5.45 -8.66
CA ALA A 83 -2.90 -4.33 -8.51
C ALA A 83 -1.77 -4.66 -7.54
N VAL A 84 -0.54 -4.35 -7.95
CA VAL A 84 0.68 -4.56 -7.17
C VAL A 84 1.37 -3.23 -6.93
N PRO A 85 2.05 -3.04 -5.78
CA PRO A 85 2.84 -1.84 -5.54
C PRO A 85 4.08 -1.84 -6.42
N THR A 86 4.45 -0.66 -6.89
CA THR A 86 5.60 -0.47 -7.78
C THR A 86 6.47 0.72 -7.39
N VAL A 87 6.03 1.56 -6.46
CA VAL A 87 6.73 2.81 -6.09
C VAL A 87 7.37 2.65 -4.72
N SER A 88 8.69 2.51 -4.65
CA SER A 88 9.41 2.49 -3.36
C SER A 88 9.88 3.90 -2.96
N PRO A 89 10.03 4.20 -1.66
CA PRO A 89 10.62 5.48 -1.21
C PRO A 89 12.04 5.71 -1.76
N SER A 90 12.79 4.63 -1.97
CA SER A 90 14.15 4.65 -2.53
C SER A 90 14.21 4.93 -4.03
N GLN A 91 13.10 4.92 -4.76
CA GLN A 91 13.06 5.20 -6.21
C GLN A 91 12.87 6.69 -6.54
N THR A 92 13.10 7.59 -5.58
CA THR A 92 13.17 9.02 -5.90
C THR A 92 14.49 9.29 -6.62
N GLN A 93 14.38 9.44 -7.94
CA GLN A 93 15.37 9.91 -8.94
C GLN A 93 16.37 8.89 -9.50
N ALA A 94 16.07 8.42 -10.72
CA ALA A 94 17.02 8.35 -11.82
C ALA A 94 16.24 8.44 -13.14
N VAL A 95 15.93 9.66 -13.58
CA VAL A 95 15.67 9.94 -14.99
C VAL A 95 16.78 10.91 -15.38
N LEU A 96 17.70 10.41 -16.21
CA LEU A 96 18.77 11.17 -16.86
C LEU A 96 18.18 12.22 -17.80
#